data_AF-A0A3N5UCQ4-F1
#
_entry.id   AF-A0A3N5UCQ4-F1
#
_cell.length_a   1.000
_cell.length_b   1.000
_cell.length_c   1.000
_cell.angle_alpha   90.00
_cell.angle_beta   90.00
_cell.angle_gamma   90.00
#
_symmetry.space_group_name_H-M   'P 1'
#
loop_
_entity.id
_entity.type
_entity.pdbx_description
1 polymer ?
#
loop_
_entity_poly.entity_id
_entity_poly.type
_entity_poly.pdbx_seq_one_letter_code
_entity_poly.pdbx_strand_id
1 'polypeptide(L)'
;MALQTLVLPLLMVLLTGSWPSSVEPSRAAIAPPLPFGSWVWPVEGPVIRGFDPPETPYGTGHRGLDIAVTPGTVIAAPQSGIVSFSGTVGGELFITIDH
;
A
#
# COMPACT_ATOMS: atom_id res chain seq x y z
N MET A 1 29.62 -19.64 58.54
CA MET A 1 28.16 -19.59 58.30
C MET A 1 27.97 -18.69 57.07
N ALA A 2 28.07 -19.18 55.83
CA ALA A 2 27.04 -19.91 55.06
C ALA A 2 25.70 -19.15 55.11
N LEU A 3 25.01 -18.74 54.04
CA LEU A 3 25.00 -19.05 52.61
C LEU A 3 23.93 -18.13 51.95
N GLN A 4 24.09 -17.76 50.67
CA GLN A 4 23.04 -17.51 49.62
C GLN A 4 23.74 -16.75 48.47
N THR A 5 24.08 -17.26 47.26
CA THR A 5 23.43 -18.17 46.27
C THR A 5 22.03 -17.66 45.89
N LEU A 6 21.69 -17.25 44.65
CA LEU A 6 21.70 -17.90 43.32
C LEU A 6 21.61 -16.77 42.24
N VAL A 7 22.34 -16.74 41.11
CA VAL A 7 22.16 -17.47 39.83
C VAL A 7 20.76 -17.34 39.19
N LEU A 8 20.69 -16.64 38.05
CA LEU A 8 19.54 -16.50 37.12
C LEU A 8 18.96 -17.85 36.66
N PRO A 9 17.67 -17.89 36.26
CA PRO A 9 17.37 -18.04 34.82
C PRO A 9 16.16 -17.17 34.40
N LEU A 10 16.13 -16.50 33.24
CA LEU A 10 15.81 -17.03 31.90
C LEU A 10 14.60 -18.00 31.86
N LEU A 11 13.65 -17.68 30.97
CA LEU A 11 12.57 -18.50 30.41
C LEU A 11 11.17 -18.34 31.03
N MET A 12 10.22 -17.90 30.20
CA MET A 12 9.04 -18.69 29.77
C MET A 12 7.74 -17.86 29.68
N VAL A 13 7.57 -17.09 28.60
CA VAL A 13 6.22 -16.75 28.07
C VAL A 13 6.25 -16.93 26.55
N LEU A 14 6.20 -18.20 26.13
CA LEU A 14 5.74 -18.67 24.83
C LEU A 14 4.62 -19.64 25.20
N LEU A 15 3.34 -19.38 24.85
CA LEU A 15 2.26 -20.40 24.78
C LEU A 15 0.85 -19.88 24.36
N THR A 16 0.74 -18.75 23.67
CA THR A 16 -0.37 -18.53 22.70
C THR A 16 0.23 -17.93 21.45
N GLY A 17 1.03 -18.74 20.76
CA GLY A 17 1.67 -18.36 19.50
C GLY A 17 0.63 -18.16 18.40
N SER A 18 0.10 -16.96 18.29
CA SER A 18 -0.33 -16.40 17.01
C SER A 18 0.75 -15.40 16.61
N TRP A 19 1.89 -15.92 16.14
CA TRP A 19 2.81 -15.10 15.36
C TRP A 19 1.98 -14.43 14.26
N PRO A 20 2.00 -13.09 14.10
CA PRO A 20 1.44 -12.52 12.89
C PRO A 20 2.17 -13.21 11.75
N SER A 21 1.43 -13.99 10.96
CA SER A 21 1.98 -14.58 9.75
C SER A 21 2.60 -13.43 8.99
N SER A 22 3.92 -13.48 8.79
CA SER A 22 4.60 -12.55 7.91
C SER A 22 3.82 -12.60 6.61
N VAL A 23 3.10 -11.53 6.29
CA VAL A 23 2.62 -11.33 4.93
C VAL A 23 3.89 -11.15 4.14
N GLU A 24 4.45 -12.26 3.63
CA GLU A 24 5.55 -12.16 2.70
C GLU A 24 5.03 -11.26 1.58
N PRO A 25 5.71 -10.13 1.30
CA PRO A 25 5.35 -9.35 0.13
C PRO A 25 5.42 -10.33 -1.03
N SER A 26 4.26 -10.60 -1.65
CA SER A 26 4.23 -11.39 -2.86
C SER A 26 5.24 -10.74 -3.78
N ARG A 27 6.33 -11.45 -4.07
CA ARG A 27 7.38 -10.94 -4.92
C ARG A 27 6.74 -10.82 -6.28
N ALA A 28 6.16 -9.65 -6.56
CA ALA A 28 5.60 -9.32 -7.85
C ALA A 28 6.72 -9.63 -8.84
N ALA A 29 6.48 -10.60 -9.72
CA ALA A 29 7.41 -10.89 -10.78
C ALA A 29 7.67 -9.55 -11.48
N ILE A 30 8.94 -9.18 -11.65
CA ILE A 30 9.29 -8.00 -12.43
C ILE A 30 8.85 -8.33 -13.85
N ALA A 31 7.65 -7.91 -14.21
CA ALA A 31 7.17 -8.01 -15.57
C ALA A 31 8.15 -7.22 -16.44
N PRO A 32 8.53 -7.73 -17.62
CA PRO A 32 9.37 -6.96 -18.53
C PRO A 32 8.75 -5.58 -18.75
N PRO A 33 9.54 -4.50 -18.74
CA PRO A 33 9.02 -3.16 -18.93
C PRO A 33 8.22 -3.15 -20.23
N LEU A 34 6.94 -2.83 -20.10
CA LEU A 34 6.10 -2.66 -21.25
C LEU A 34 6.64 -1.46 -22.07
N PRO A 35 6.48 -1.46 -23.42
CA PRO A 35 6.98 -0.37 -24.26
C PRO A 35 6.47 0.99 -23.75
N PHE A 36 7.32 2.03 -23.83
CA PHE A 36 6.94 3.40 -23.45
C PHE A 36 5.52 3.75 -23.95
N GLY A 37 4.61 4.07 -23.03
CA GLY A 37 3.21 4.44 -23.33
C GLY A 37 2.15 3.36 -23.02
N SER A 38 2.53 2.19 -22.52
CA SER A 38 1.60 1.11 -22.16
C SER A 38 1.05 1.23 -20.74
N TRP A 39 0.36 2.31 -20.46
CA TRP A 39 -0.38 2.43 -19.21
C TRP A 39 -1.53 1.43 -19.21
N VAL A 40 -1.70 0.70 -18.13
CA VAL A 40 -2.88 -0.14 -17.89
C VAL A 40 -3.82 0.57 -16.92
N TRP A 41 -5.09 0.17 -16.93
CA TRP A 41 -6.02 0.60 -15.89
C TRP A 41 -5.57 0.03 -14.54
N PRO A 42 -5.59 0.82 -13.45
CA PRO A 42 -5.23 0.33 -12.12
C PRO A 42 -6.23 -0.70 -11.60
N VAL A 43 -7.47 -0.65 -12.07
CA VAL A 43 -8.55 -1.59 -11.73
C VAL A 43 -9.65 -1.55 -12.79
N GLU A 44 -10.41 -2.63 -12.92
CA GLU A 44 -11.61 -2.69 -13.75
C GLU A 44 -12.84 -2.25 -12.95
N GLY A 45 -13.61 -1.30 -13.50
CA GLY A 45 -14.84 -0.81 -12.89
C GLY A 45 -15.42 0.38 -13.66
N PRO A 46 -16.67 0.78 -13.37
CA PRO A 46 -17.24 1.96 -13.98
C PRO A 46 -16.59 3.23 -13.42
N VAL A 47 -16.24 4.16 -14.30
CA VAL A 47 -15.88 5.52 -13.91
C VAL A 47 -17.14 6.22 -13.43
N ILE A 48 -17.20 6.54 -12.15
CA ILE A 48 -18.35 7.22 -11.52
C ILE A 48 -18.16 8.73 -11.43
N ARG A 49 -16.92 9.20 -11.56
CA ARG A 49 -16.59 10.62 -11.66
C ARG A 49 -15.40 10.83 -12.60
N GLY A 50 -15.60 11.68 -13.60
CA GLY A 50 -14.58 12.05 -14.58
C GLY A 50 -13.61 13.13 -14.06
N PHE A 51 -12.54 13.34 -14.80
CA PHE A 51 -11.62 14.47 -14.60
C PHE A 51 -12.35 15.78 -14.92
N ASP A 52 -12.19 16.76 -14.03
CA ASP A 52 -12.80 18.07 -14.12
C ASP A 52 -11.72 19.11 -13.76
N PRO A 53 -11.05 19.72 -14.75
CA PRO A 53 -9.87 20.56 -14.51
C PRO A 53 -10.25 21.83 -13.75
N PRO A 54 -9.53 22.20 -12.68
CA PRO A 54 -9.79 23.44 -11.98
C PRO A 54 -9.30 24.66 -12.77
N GLU A 55 -10.04 25.76 -12.74
CA GLU A 55 -9.65 27.02 -13.43
C GLU A 55 -8.37 27.65 -12.88
N THR A 56 -8.02 27.35 -11.61
CA THR A 56 -6.79 27.79 -10.96
C THR A 56 -6.11 26.60 -10.29
N PRO A 57 -4.81 26.68 -9.95
CA PRO A 57 -4.09 25.56 -9.34
C PRO A 57 -4.76 25.02 -8.07
N TYR A 58 -5.44 25.87 -7.31
CA TYR A 58 -6.14 25.51 -6.07
C TYR A 58 -7.66 25.69 -6.16
N GLY A 59 -8.19 25.88 -7.38
CA GLY A 59 -9.62 26.04 -7.62
C GLY A 59 -10.39 24.74 -7.43
N THR A 60 -11.71 24.86 -7.45
CA THR A 60 -12.63 23.72 -7.44
C THR A 60 -12.49 22.90 -8.72
N GLY A 61 -12.68 21.59 -8.61
CA GLY A 61 -12.66 20.65 -9.73
C GLY A 61 -12.45 19.23 -9.22
N HIS A 62 -12.14 18.31 -10.12
CA HIS A 62 -11.80 16.92 -9.84
C HIS A 62 -10.49 16.54 -10.54
N ARG A 63 -9.42 16.35 -9.75
CA ARG A 63 -8.05 16.19 -10.27
C ARG A 63 -7.72 14.77 -10.75
N GLY A 64 -8.70 13.91 -10.92
CA GLY A 64 -8.51 12.52 -11.30
C GLY A 64 -9.79 11.84 -11.77
N LEU A 65 -9.78 10.52 -11.76
CA LEU A 65 -10.93 9.68 -12.07
C LEU A 65 -11.28 8.86 -10.84
N ASP A 66 -12.58 8.75 -10.54
CA ASP A 66 -13.08 7.84 -9.52
C ASP A 66 -13.65 6.61 -10.20
N ILE A 67 -13.09 5.43 -9.89
CA ILE A 67 -13.52 4.14 -10.41
C ILE A 67 -14.16 3.36 -9.26
N ALA A 68 -15.43 2.97 -9.42
CA ALA A 68 -16.13 2.24 -8.37
C ALA A 68 -15.71 0.76 -8.34
N VAL A 69 -15.37 0.28 -7.14
CA VAL A 69 -14.97 -1.11 -6.88
C VAL A 69 -15.49 -1.56 -5.52
N THR A 70 -15.51 -2.87 -5.27
CA THR A 70 -15.84 -3.43 -3.95
C THR A 70 -14.65 -3.28 -2.98
N PRO A 71 -14.89 -3.07 -1.67
CA PRO A 71 -13.81 -3.10 -0.68
C PRO A 71 -13.01 -4.41 -0.73
N GLY A 72 -11.68 -4.30 -0.68
CA GLY A 72 -10.77 -5.45 -0.81
C GLY A 72 -10.40 -5.82 -2.25
N THR A 73 -10.94 -5.14 -3.26
CA THR A 73 -10.47 -5.28 -4.65
C THR A 73 -8.99 -4.89 -4.76
N VAL A 74 -8.21 -5.74 -5.41
CA VAL A 74 -6.78 -5.49 -5.65
C VAL A 74 -6.62 -4.38 -6.69
N ILE A 75 -5.76 -3.41 -6.38
CA ILE A 75 -5.40 -2.30 -7.26
C ILE A 75 -3.97 -2.53 -7.77
N ALA A 76 -3.77 -2.42 -9.08
CA ALA A 76 -2.46 -2.55 -9.72
C ALA A 76 -1.84 -1.17 -10.00
N ALA A 77 -0.51 -1.12 -10.08
CA ALA A 77 0.19 0.05 -10.59
C ALA A 77 -0.09 0.18 -12.11
N PRO A 78 -0.54 1.34 -12.60
CA PRO A 78 -0.80 1.56 -14.03
C PRO A 78 0.43 1.36 -14.94
N GLN A 79 1.63 1.57 -14.40
CA GLN A 79 2.91 1.36 -15.07
C GLN A 79 3.97 1.03 -14.01
N SER A 80 5.09 0.42 -14.40
CA SER A 80 6.28 0.32 -13.55
C SER A 80 6.75 1.71 -13.07
N GLY A 81 7.27 1.77 -11.85
CA GLY A 81 7.79 2.99 -11.24
C GLY A 81 8.27 2.75 -9.81
N ILE A 82 8.63 3.82 -9.11
CA ILE A 82 9.09 3.82 -7.72
C ILE A 82 8.03 4.49 -6.84
N VAL A 83 7.63 3.83 -5.75
CA VAL A 83 6.73 4.45 -4.77
C VAL A 83 7.44 5.62 -4.10
N SER A 84 6.96 6.84 -4.33
CA SER A 84 7.48 8.07 -3.72
C SER A 84 6.73 8.45 -2.43
N PHE A 85 5.49 7.97 -2.27
CA PHE A 85 4.69 8.14 -1.06
C PHE A 85 3.70 6.98 -0.88
N SER A 86 3.48 6.57 0.37
CA SER A 86 2.41 5.65 0.78
C SER A 86 1.96 5.99 2.20
N GLY A 87 0.71 6.43 2.37
CA GLY A 87 0.20 6.83 3.68
C GLY A 87 -1.11 7.62 3.62
N THR A 88 -1.49 8.21 4.75
CA THR A 88 -2.74 8.97 4.88
C THR A 88 -2.55 10.46 4.59
N VAL A 89 -3.46 11.06 3.83
CA VAL A 89 -3.56 12.51 3.60
C VAL A 89 -5.02 12.93 3.78
N GLY A 90 -5.28 13.88 4.67
CA GLY A 90 -6.65 14.37 4.90
C GLY A 90 -7.65 13.31 5.39
N GLY A 91 -7.17 12.20 5.97
CA GLY A 91 -8.00 11.07 6.42
C GLY A 91 -8.13 9.92 5.43
N GLU A 92 -7.68 10.10 4.18
CA GLU A 92 -7.76 9.11 3.12
C GLU A 92 -6.39 8.50 2.79
N LEU A 93 -6.38 7.26 2.29
CA LEU A 93 -5.14 6.57 1.90
C LEU A 93 -4.71 6.92 0.47
N PHE A 94 -3.42 7.22 0.30
CA PHE A 94 -2.81 7.52 -0.99
C PHE A 94 -1.52 6.74 -1.21
N ILE A 95 -1.28 6.43 -2.48
CA ILE A 95 0.00 5.94 -3.00
C ILE A 95 0.37 6.84 -4.18
N THR A 96 1.62 7.31 -4.22
CA THR A 96 2.18 8.05 -5.35
C THR A 96 3.33 7.25 -5.94
N ILE A 97 3.35 7.10 -7.27
CA ILE A 97 4.38 6.39 -8.01
C ILE A 97 5.08 7.41 -8.93
N ASP A 98 6.39 7.49 -8.83
CA ASP A 98 7.27 8.17 -9.78
C ASP A 98 7.63 7.19 -10.90
N HIS A 99 7.38 7.57 -12.16
CA HIS A 99 7.46 6.69 -13.33
C HIS A 99 8.64 7.01 -14.24
#